data_AF-A0A7Y8NYB8-F1
#
_entry.id   AF-A0A7Y8NYB8-F1
#
_cell.length_a   1.000
_cell.length_b   1.000
_cell.length_c   1.000
_cell.angle_alpha   90.00
_cell.angle_beta   90.00
_cell.angle_gamma   90.00
#
_symmetry.space_group_name_H-M   'P 1'
#
loop_
_entity.id
_entity.type
_entity.pdbx_description
1 polymer ?
#
loop_
_entity_poly.entity_id
_entity_poly.type
_entity_poly.pdbx_seq_one_letter_code
_entity_poly.pdbx_strand_id
1 'polypeptide(L)' 'MNSFYKLKTVKVQKDTSDAVSVAVEIPEELKDKFRFKQGQYLNFRMTINGNEERRSYSICNAPSEKSNTL' A
#
# COMPACT_ATOMS: atom_id res chain seq x y z
N MET A 1 16.82 -8.01 1.51
CA MET A 1 16.01 -8.61 0.41
C MET A 1 14.62 -7.99 0.45
N ASN A 2 14.28 -7.12 -0.50
CA ASN A 2 12.92 -6.57 -0.61
C ASN A 2 12.00 -7.62 -1.23
N SER A 3 11.08 -8.16 -0.44
CA SER A 3 10.08 -9.12 -0.90
C SER A 3 8.79 -8.38 -1.23
N PHE A 4 8.19 -8.68 -2.39
CA PHE A 4 6.87 -8.19 -2.73
C PHE A 4 5.82 -9.15 -2.18
N TYR A 5 4.82 -8.61 -1.49
CA TYR A 5 3.69 -9.36 -0.97
C TYR A 5 2.45 -9.00 -1.77
N LYS A 6 1.64 -10.00 -2.12
CA LYS A 6 0.33 -9.76 -2.73
C LYS A 6 -0.62 -9.33 -1.62
N LEU A 7 -1.10 -8.09 -1.71
CA LEU A 7 -2.12 -7.55 -0.81
C LEU A 7 -3.43 -7.38 -1.59
N LYS A 8 -4.54 -7.46 -0.87
CA LYS A 8 -5.87 -7.28 -1.46
C LYS A 8 -6.25 -5.82 -1.36
N THR A 9 -6.57 -5.19 -2.49
CA THR A 9 -7.18 -3.86 -2.49
C THR A 9 -8.61 -3.98 -1.96
N VAL A 10 -8.92 -3.27 -0.88
CA VAL A 10 -10.26 -3.26 -0.26
C VAL A 10 -11.03 -2.01 -0.55
N LYS A 11 -10.35 -0.89 -0.83
CA LYS A 11 -11.00 0.37 -1.16
C LYS A 11 -10.17 1.17 -2.15
N VAL A 12 -10.84 1.84 -3.08
CA VAL A 12 -10.25 2.90 -3.91
C VAL A 12 -11.17 4.09 -3.79
N GLN A 13 -10.65 5.21 -3.31
CA GLN A 13 -11.39 6.44 -3.12
C GLN A 13 -10.78 7.51 -4.02
N LYS A 14 -11.62 8.17 -4.81
CA LYS A 14 -11.19 9.28 -5.65
C LYS A 14 -11.27 10.57 -4.84
N ASP A 15 -10.13 11.15 -4.52
CA ASP A 15 -10.05 12.36 -3.69
C ASP A 15 -10.18 13.62 -4.54
N THR A 16 -9.54 13.63 -5.72
CA THR A 16 -9.62 14.76 -6.67
C THR A 16 -9.78 14.25 -8.10
N SER A 17 -9.83 15.17 -9.08
CA SER A 17 -9.82 14.82 -10.52
C SER A 17 -8.67 13.89 -10.89
N ASP A 18 -7.51 14.11 -10.26
CA ASP A 18 -6.22 13.53 -10.64
C ASP A 18 -5.57 12.68 -9.52
N ALA A 19 -6.22 12.56 -8.35
CA ALA A 19 -5.70 11.79 -7.22
C ALA A 19 -6.72 10.76 -6.70
N VAL A 20 -6.20 9.58 -6.35
CA VAL A 20 -6.96 8.51 -5.71
C VAL A 20 -6.18 7.98 -4.51
N SER A 21 -6.88 7.71 -3.42
CA SER A 21 -6.38 6.96 -2.27
C SER A 21 -6.78 5.49 -2.42
N VAL A 22 -5.82 4.59 -2.24
CA VAL A 22 -6.03 3.15 -2.35
C VAL A 22 -5.76 2.52 -0.99
N ALA A 23 -6.74 1.82 -0.45
CA ALA A 23 -6.58 1.05 0.77
C ALA A 23 -6.37 -0.43 0.46
N VAL A 24 -5.35 -1.03 1.07
CA VAL A 24 -5.01 -2.45 0.94
C VAL A 24 -5.09 -3.14 2.30
N GLU A 25 -5.70 -4.32 2.32
CA GLU A 25 -5.80 -5.15 3.52
C GLU A 25 -4.49 -5.90 3.76
N ILE A 26 -3.99 -5.81 4.99
CA ILE A 26 -2.80 -6.50 5.47
C ILE A 26 -3.24 -7.75 6.24
N PRO A 27 -2.94 -8.96 5.73
CA PRO A 27 -3.15 -10.20 6.47
C PRO A 27 -2.43 -10.18 7.82
N GLU A 28 -3.02 -10.81 8.84
CA GLU A 28 -2.45 -10.90 10.21
C GLU A 28 -0.98 -11.35 10.21
N GLU A 29 -0.64 -12.36 9.39
CA GLU A 29 0.72 -12.90 9.26
C GLU A 29 1.76 -11.89 8.74
N LEU A 30 1.31 -10.83 8.03
CA LEU A 30 2.17 -9.82 7.44
C LEU A 30 2.21 -8.53 8.27
N LYS A 31 1.39 -8.39 9.32
CA LYS A 31 1.32 -7.17 10.14
C LYS A 31 2.67 -6.71 10.64
N ASP A 32 3.50 -7.62 11.13
CA ASP A 32 4.84 -7.28 11.64
C ASP A 32 5.79 -6.78 10.56
N LYS A 33 5.63 -7.25 9.31
CA LYS A 33 6.44 -6.83 8.16
C LYS A 33 6.01 -5.48 7.61
N PHE A 34 4.74 -5.13 7.77
CA PHE A 34 4.19 -3.84 7.36
C PHE A 34 4.17 -2.80 8.49
N ARG A 35 4.86 -3.04 9.62
CA ARG A 35 5.13 -1.99 10.61
C ARG A 35 6.07 -0.94 10.00
N PHE A 36 5.58 0.28 9.88
CA PHE A 36 6.33 1.41 9.31
C PHE A 36 6.45 2.55 10.32
N LYS A 37 7.42 3.43 10.08
CA LYS A 37 7.55 4.73 10.76
C LYS A 37 7.00 5.82 9.85
N GLN A 38 6.46 6.88 10.46
CA GLN A 38 5.98 8.07 9.74
C GLN A 38 7.05 8.61 8.78
N GLY A 39 6.63 8.99 7.57
CA GLY A 39 7.53 9.46 6.50
C GLY A 39 8.16 8.37 5.63
N GLN A 40 7.85 7.09 5.89
CA GLN A 40 8.24 6.00 4.98
C GLN A 40 7.27 5.84 3.82
N TYR A 41 7.74 5.16 2.77
CA TYR A 41 6.99 4.85 1.55
C TYR A 41 7.10 3.35 1.23
N LEU A 42 6.15 2.84 0.47
CA LEU A 42 6.14 1.48 -0.04
C LEU A 42 6.33 1.48 -1.56
N ASN A 43 6.91 0.39 -2.05
CA ASN A 43 7.00 0.15 -3.49
C ASN A 43 5.88 -0.79 -3.89
N PHE A 44 5.00 -0.30 -4.75
CA PHE A 44 3.97 -1.11 -5.37
C PHE A 44 4.46 -1.59 -6.72
N ARG A 45 4.20 -2.86 -6.99
CA ARG A 45 4.49 -3.52 -8.26
C ARG A 45 3.16 -3.88 -8.90
N MET A 46 2.91 -3.38 -10.10
CA MET A 46 1.70 -3.72 -10.84
C MET A 46 2.05 -4.06 -12.28
N THR A 47 1.23 -4.89 -12.90
CA THR A 47 1.36 -5.22 -14.32
C THR A 47 0.34 -4.41 -15.11
N ILE A 48 0.80 -3.49 -15.95
CA ILE A 48 -0.05 -2.67 -16.83
C ILE A 48 0.30 -3.01 -18.27
N ASN A 49 -0.69 -3.42 -19.08
CA ASN A 49 -0.49 -3.78 -20.49
C ASN A 49 0.62 -4.83 -20.71
N GLY A 50 0.76 -5.79 -19.78
CA GLY A 50 1.80 -6.82 -19.83
C GLY A 50 3.18 -6.39 -19.32
N ASN A 51 3.38 -5.11 -19.01
CA ASN A 51 4.64 -4.57 -18.48
C ASN A 51 4.58 -4.46 -16.96
N GLU A 52 5.67 -4.86 -16.28
CA GLU A 52 5.79 -4.70 -14.83
C GLU A 52 6.25 -3.28 -14.50
N GLU A 53 5.34 -2.49 -13.96
CA GLU A 53 5.61 -1.15 -13.45
C GLU A 53 5.83 -1.18 -11.94
N ARG A 54 6.83 -0.44 -11.49
CA ARG A 54 7.12 -0.24 -10.07
C ARG A 54 7.03 1.25 -9.75
N ARG A 55 6.30 1.57 -8.71
CA ARG A 55 6.08 2.95 -8.26
C ARG A 55 6.13 3.02 -6.74
N SER A 56 6.72 4.10 -6.25
CA SER A 56 6.79 4.41 -4.82
C SER A 56 5.57 5.22 -4.42
N TYR A 57 4.87 4.78 -3.39
CA TYR A 57 3.74 5.48 -2.79
C TYR A 57 4.01 5.73 -1.31
N SER A 58 3.86 6.98 -0.89
CA SER A 58 3.96 7.36 0.52
C SER A 58 2.80 6.77 1.30
N ILE A 59 3.06 6.33 2.52
CA ILE A 59 2.01 5.81 3.38
C ILE A 59 1.29 7.01 4.01
N CYS A 60 0.00 7.15 3.72
CA CYS A 60 -0.82 8.26 4.23
C CYS A 60 -1.35 8.00 5.64
N ASN A 61 -1.47 6.73 6.05
CA ASN A 61 -1.99 6.35 7.36
C ASN A 61 -1.00 6.61 8.49
N ALA A 62 -1.53 6.88 9.69
CA ALA A 62 -0.70 6.99 10.88
C ALA A 62 -0.28 5.57 11.35
N PRO A 63 0.97 5.36 11.80
CA PRO A 63 1.40 4.08 12.38
C PRO A 63 0.59 3.63 13.61
N SER A 64 -0.14 4.58 14.23
CA SER A 64 -1.01 4.36 15.38
C SER A 64 -2.43 3.95 15.00
N GLU A 65 -2.84 4.05 13.73
CA GLU A 65 -4.11 3.50 13.28
C GLU A 65 -4.03 1.97 13.35
N LYS A 66 -4.75 1.37 14.30
CA LYS A 66 -4.94 -0.08 14.42
C LYS A 66 -5.94 -0.60 13.37
N SER A 67 -5.81 -0.13 12.14
CA SER A 67 -6.60 -0.61 11.02
C SER A 67 -5.85 -1.74 10.33
N ASN A 68 -6.53 -2.81 9.96
CA ASN A 68 -5.96 -3.90 9.15
C ASN A 68 -5.71 -3.45 7.69
N THR A 69 -5.69 -2.14 7.44
CA THR A 69 -5.62 -1.53 6.13
C THR A 69 -4.51 -0.48 6.13
N LEU A 70 -3.70 -0.50 5.07
CA LEU A 70 -2.82 0.60 4.66
C LEU A 70 -3.45 1.42 3.56
#